data_AF-A0A7M4A2B4-F1
#
_entry.id   AF-A0A7M4A2B4-F1
#
_cell.length_a   1.000
_cell.length_b   1.000
_cell.length_c   1.000
_cell.angle_alpha   90.00
_cell.angle_beta   90.00
_cell.angle_gamma   90.00
#
_symmetry.space_group_name_H-M   'P 1'
#
loop_
_entity.id
_entity.type
_entity.pdbx_description
1 polymer ?
#
loop_
_entity_poly.entity_id
_entity_poly.type
_entity_poly.pdbx_seq_one_letter_code
_entity_poly.pdbx_strand_id
1 'polypeptide(L)'
;HTKQTTLLAAHNGMYIAGSKQGKVAFIDQSNLTIIESFSASGDIIAVVPEYTGQFFAVGALPSETKIRYFDLDSDLDGVNDLNDAFPNDPTQTTDSDDDGYGDDPNGNQPDAFPNEPTQWADSDGDGYGDNIGGENADLFPNNADQWSDADGDGYG
;
A
#
# COMPACT_ATOMS: atom_id res chain seq x y z
N HIS A 1 3.79 -35.81 4.79
CA HIS A 1 2.40 -35.89 4.33
C HIS A 1 2.22 -34.93 3.16
N THR A 2 1.92 -35.43 1.97
CA THR A 2 1.73 -34.61 0.77
C THR A 2 0.38 -33.89 0.87
N LYS A 3 0.37 -32.56 0.94
CA LYS A 3 -0.88 -31.80 0.80
C LYS A 3 -1.34 -31.96 -0.65
N GLN A 4 -2.47 -32.63 -0.86
CA GLN A 4 -3.04 -32.81 -2.19
C GLN A 4 -3.58 -31.44 -2.66
N THR A 5 -2.99 -30.90 -3.73
CA THR A 5 -3.51 -29.70 -4.40
C THR A 5 -4.85 -30.05 -5.05
N THR A 6 -5.86 -29.25 -4.76
CA THR A 6 -7.24 -29.40 -5.28
C THR A 6 -7.52 -28.41 -6.41
N LEU A 7 -6.79 -27.29 -6.44
CA LEU A 7 -6.93 -26.25 -7.43
C LEU A 7 -5.54 -25.68 -7.77
N LEU A 8 -5.28 -25.45 -9.05
CA LEU A 8 -4.17 -24.63 -9.52
C LEU A 8 -4.71 -23.68 -10.58
N ALA A 9 -4.57 -22.37 -10.36
CA ALA A 9 -4.95 -21.32 -11.28
C ALA A 9 -3.76 -20.38 -11.54
N ALA A 10 -3.82 -19.63 -12.64
CA ALA A 10 -2.85 -18.59 -12.98
C ALA A 10 -3.59 -17.26 -13.14
N HIS A 11 -3.09 -16.21 -12.51
CA HIS A 11 -3.68 -14.87 -12.57
C HIS A 11 -2.58 -13.81 -12.37
N ASN A 12 -2.53 -12.79 -13.24
CA ASN A 12 -1.62 -11.64 -13.15
C ASN A 12 -0.18 -11.97 -12.73
N GLY A 13 0.46 -12.95 -13.38
CA GLY A 13 1.86 -13.31 -13.08
C GLY A 13 2.05 -14.15 -11.81
N MET A 14 0.97 -14.63 -11.18
CA MET A 14 1.00 -15.53 -10.03
C MET A 14 0.32 -16.87 -10.31
N TYR A 15 0.79 -17.93 -9.67
CA TYR A 15 0.04 -19.17 -9.49
C TYR A 15 -0.71 -19.13 -8.16
N ILE A 16 -1.94 -19.63 -8.18
CA ILE A 16 -2.78 -19.76 -6.99
C ILE A 16 -3.05 -21.24 -6.78
N ALA A 17 -2.60 -21.78 -5.65
CA ALA A 17 -2.74 -23.19 -5.30
C ALA A 17 -3.66 -23.38 -4.09
N GLY A 18 -4.78 -24.07 -4.28
CA GLY A 18 -5.68 -24.50 -3.22
C GLY A 18 -5.43 -25.97 -2.83
N SER A 19 -5.65 -26.33 -1.56
CA SER A 19 -5.42 -27.70 -1.06
C SER A 19 -6.59 -28.27 -0.26
N LYS A 20 -6.59 -29.60 -0.07
CA LYS A 20 -7.51 -30.39 0.80
C LYS A 20 -7.48 -30.08 2.30
N GLN A 21 -6.75 -29.05 2.72
CA GLN A 21 -6.67 -28.65 4.13
C GLN A 21 -6.92 -27.16 4.27
N GLY A 22 -7.62 -26.57 3.29
CA GLY A 22 -7.99 -25.17 3.30
C GLY A 22 -6.84 -24.20 3.08
N LYS A 23 -5.62 -24.69 2.78
CA LYS A 23 -4.50 -23.80 2.46
C LYS A 23 -4.65 -23.28 1.04
N VAL A 24 -4.64 -21.97 0.88
CA VAL A 24 -4.45 -21.23 -0.37
C VAL A 24 -3.04 -20.64 -0.35
N ALA A 25 -2.29 -20.75 -1.44
CA ALA A 25 -0.97 -20.14 -1.58
C ALA A 25 -0.87 -19.37 -2.90
N PHE A 26 -0.33 -18.17 -2.81
CA PHE A 26 0.05 -17.31 -3.93
C PHE A 26 1.53 -17.49 -4.18
N ILE A 27 1.88 -17.79 -5.42
CA ILE A 27 3.21 -18.20 -5.82
C ILE A 27 3.62 -17.35 -7.01
N ASP A 28 4.76 -16.69 -6.94
CA ASP A 28 5.34 -15.94 -8.05
C ASP A 28 5.64 -16.88 -9.23
N GLN A 29 5.20 -16.55 -10.45
CA GLN A 29 5.40 -17.43 -11.62
C GLN A 29 6.85 -17.45 -12.13
N SER A 30 7.62 -16.40 -11.87
CA SER A 30 8.98 -16.23 -12.37
C SER A 30 9.99 -17.02 -11.54
N ASN A 31 9.82 -17.05 -10.22
CA ASN A 31 10.78 -17.64 -9.29
C ASN A 31 10.20 -18.75 -8.39
N LEU A 32 8.90 -19.02 -8.47
CA LEU A 32 8.18 -20.05 -7.71
C LEU A 32 8.23 -19.88 -6.18
N THR A 33 8.52 -18.67 -5.70
CA THR A 33 8.46 -18.36 -4.26
C THR A 33 7.02 -18.16 -3.82
N ILE A 34 6.70 -18.54 -2.58
CA ILE A 34 5.39 -18.27 -1.99
C ILE A 34 5.41 -16.78 -1.59
N ILE A 35 4.53 -16.01 -2.22
CA ILE A 35 4.28 -14.61 -1.87
C ILE A 35 3.48 -14.57 -0.58
N GLU A 36 2.38 -15.33 -0.54
CA GLU A 36 1.48 -15.34 0.60
C GLU A 36 0.74 -16.68 0.74
N SER A 37 0.24 -16.98 1.94
CA SER A 37 -0.68 -18.10 2.10
C SER A 37 -1.71 -17.90 3.19
N PHE A 38 -2.94 -18.32 2.90
CA PHE A 38 -4.08 -18.24 3.79
C PHE A 38 -4.57 -19.62 4.16
N SER A 39 -5.25 -19.71 5.31
CA SER A 39 -5.92 -20.94 5.74
C SER A 39 -7.41 -20.68 5.91
N ALA A 40 -8.22 -21.39 5.12
CA ALA A 40 -9.66 -21.46 5.27
C ALA A 40 -10.08 -22.82 5.85
N SER A 41 -11.37 -22.97 6.13
CA SER A 41 -11.94 -24.25 6.58
C SER A 41 -12.43 -25.05 5.36
N GLY A 42 -12.17 -26.36 5.34
CA GLY A 42 -12.59 -27.25 4.24
C GLY A 42 -11.61 -27.32 3.09
N ASP A 43 -11.99 -28.06 2.03
CA ASP A 43 -11.18 -28.19 0.82
C ASP A 43 -11.36 -26.96 -0.07
N ILE A 44 -10.28 -26.37 -0.57
CA ILE A 44 -10.39 -25.26 -1.52
C ILE A 44 -10.81 -25.81 -2.88
N ILE A 45 -12.00 -25.44 -3.35
CA ILE A 45 -12.53 -25.93 -4.63
C ILE A 45 -12.52 -24.85 -5.72
N ALA A 46 -12.48 -23.57 -5.35
CA ALA A 46 -12.32 -22.47 -6.28
C ALA A 46 -11.61 -21.30 -5.59
N VAL A 47 -10.84 -20.55 -6.39
CA VAL A 47 -10.36 -19.22 -6.05
C VAL A 47 -10.74 -18.32 -7.22
N VAL A 48 -11.44 -17.23 -6.92
CA VAL A 48 -11.85 -16.22 -7.89
C VAL A 48 -11.02 -14.97 -7.59
N PRO A 49 -9.92 -14.74 -8.32
CA PRO A 49 -9.13 -13.53 -8.17
C PRO A 49 -9.88 -12.34 -8.79
N GLU A 50 -9.77 -11.19 -8.13
CA GLU A 50 -10.26 -9.90 -8.57
C GLU A 50 -9.08 -9.02 -9.03
N TYR A 51 -9.38 -7.88 -9.66
CA TYR A 51 -8.40 -7.06 -10.39
C TYR A 51 -7.23 -6.53 -9.54
N THR A 52 -7.38 -6.44 -8.22
CA THR A 52 -6.48 -5.72 -7.31
C THR A 52 -5.77 -6.62 -6.28
N GLY A 53 -5.67 -7.93 -6.52
CA GLY A 53 -5.03 -8.86 -5.57
C GLY A 53 -5.99 -9.44 -4.52
N GLN A 54 -7.20 -8.89 -4.46
CA GLN A 54 -8.35 -9.46 -3.75
C GLN A 54 -8.76 -10.80 -4.35
N PHE A 55 -9.28 -11.71 -3.52
CA PHE A 55 -9.83 -12.95 -4.04
C PHE A 55 -10.91 -13.56 -3.15
N PHE A 56 -11.84 -14.26 -3.78
CA PHE A 56 -12.75 -15.14 -3.07
C PHE A 56 -12.19 -16.55 -3.04
N ALA A 57 -12.02 -17.13 -1.84
CA ALA A 57 -11.79 -18.56 -1.70
C ALA A 57 -13.11 -19.27 -1.39
N VAL A 58 -13.43 -20.29 -2.18
CA VAL A 58 -14.58 -21.17 -1.96
C VAL A 58 -14.10 -22.46 -1.31
N GLY A 59 -14.41 -22.61 -0.02
CA GLY A 59 -14.12 -23.79 0.77
C GLY A 59 -15.33 -24.73 0.85
N ALA A 60 -15.13 -26.00 0.55
CA ALA A 60 -16.13 -27.05 0.66
C ALA A 60 -15.91 -27.89 1.93
N LEU A 61 -16.94 -27.96 2.77
CA LEU A 61 -17.05 -28.88 3.90
C LEU A 61 -18.12 -29.94 3.57
N PRO A 62 -18.17 -31.07 4.29
CA PRO A 62 -19.17 -32.12 4.03
C PRO A 62 -20.63 -31.65 4.09
N SER A 63 -20.91 -30.58 4.84
CA SER A 63 -22.27 -30.09 5.10
C SER A 63 -22.53 -28.66 4.66
N GLU A 64 -21.52 -27.94 4.19
CA GLU A 64 -21.65 -26.52 3.82
C GLU A 64 -20.58 -26.07 2.83
N THR A 65 -20.85 -24.98 2.12
CA THR A 65 -19.86 -24.24 1.34
C THR A 65 -19.66 -22.87 1.97
N LYS A 66 -18.41 -22.48 2.20
CA LYS A 66 -18.05 -21.17 2.73
C LYS A 66 -17.30 -20.39 1.67
N ILE A 67 -17.76 -19.18 1.38
CA ILE A 67 -17.05 -18.21 0.56
C ILE A 67 -16.38 -17.25 1.54
N ARG A 68 -15.07 -17.04 1.37
CA ARG A 68 -14.32 -16.02 2.11
C ARG A 68 -13.72 -15.05 1.13
N TYR A 69 -13.93 -13.77 1.39
CA TYR A 69 -13.23 -12.69 0.72
C TYR A 69 -11.91 -12.46 1.47
N PHE A 70 -10.83 -12.38 0.74
CA PHE A 70 -9.51 -12.02 1.23
C PHE A 70 -9.10 -10.76 0.49
N ASP A 71 -9.05 -9.66 1.23
CA ASP A 71 -8.37 -8.43 0.86
C ASP A 71 -7.03 -8.44 1.61
N LEU A 72 -5.96 -8.04 0.94
CA LEU A 72 -4.74 -7.68 1.64
C LEU A 72 -4.86 -6.16 1.84
N ASP A 73 -5.48 -5.78 2.95
CA ASP A 73 -5.75 -4.41 3.37
C ASP A 73 -5.40 -4.38 4.87
N SER A 74 -4.14 -4.06 5.15
CA SER A 74 -3.49 -4.27 6.43
C SER A 74 -3.94 -3.26 7.48
N ASP A 75 -4.34 -2.05 7.08
CA ASP A 75 -4.80 -0.99 7.96
C ASP A 75 -6.31 -0.68 7.87
N LEU A 76 -7.02 -1.28 6.91
CA LEU A 76 -8.47 -1.27 6.75
C LEU A 76 -9.05 0.08 6.29
N ASP A 77 -8.31 0.83 5.46
CA ASP A 77 -8.79 2.09 4.90
C ASP A 77 -9.57 1.95 3.57
N GLY A 78 -9.62 0.73 3.02
CA GLY A 78 -10.35 0.40 1.81
C GLY A 78 -9.52 0.47 0.53
N VAL A 79 -8.23 0.76 0.63
CA VAL A 79 -7.23 0.48 -0.41
C VAL A 79 -6.48 -0.79 -0.01
N ASN A 80 -6.11 -1.61 -1.00
CA ASN A 80 -5.36 -2.84 -0.70
C ASN A 80 -3.86 -2.53 -0.71
N ASP A 81 -3.08 -3.26 0.10
CA ASP A 81 -1.64 -3.13 0.31
C ASP A 81 -0.81 -3.09 -0.99
N LEU A 82 -1.32 -3.63 -2.11
CA LEU A 82 -0.62 -3.61 -3.41
C LEU A 82 -0.77 -2.25 -4.12
N ASN A 83 -1.88 -1.55 -3.88
CA ASN A 83 -2.19 -0.26 -4.49
C ASN A 83 -2.12 0.89 -3.48
N ASP A 84 -1.77 0.59 -2.24
CA ASP A 84 -1.63 1.55 -1.15
C ASP A 84 -0.16 1.93 -0.97
N ALA A 85 0.15 3.22 -1.07
CA ALA A 85 1.49 3.73 -0.82
C ALA A 85 1.90 3.60 0.66
N PHE A 86 0.93 3.53 1.57
CA PHE A 86 1.12 3.43 3.01
C PHE A 86 0.32 2.28 3.65
N PRO A 87 0.66 0.99 3.36
CA PRO A 87 -0.14 -0.18 3.80
C PRO A 87 -0.32 -0.42 5.31
N ASN A 88 0.16 0.47 6.16
CA ASN A 88 0.02 0.36 7.61
C ASN A 88 -0.47 1.68 8.24
N ASP A 89 -0.84 2.66 7.42
CA ASP A 89 -1.35 3.95 7.83
C ASP A 89 -2.73 4.20 7.20
N PRO A 90 -3.83 3.94 7.93
CA PRO A 90 -5.18 4.02 7.37
C PRO A 90 -5.66 5.45 7.07
N THR A 91 -4.75 6.42 7.16
CA THR A 91 -5.01 7.83 6.91
C THR A 91 -4.32 8.33 5.65
N GLN A 92 -3.51 7.51 4.99
CA GLN A 92 -2.79 7.84 3.76
C GLN A 92 -2.87 6.68 2.78
N THR A 93 -3.12 6.97 1.50
CA THR A 93 -3.22 5.92 0.45
C THR A 93 -2.40 6.21 -0.80
N THR A 94 -2.03 7.47 -1.00
CA THR A 94 -1.39 7.98 -2.23
C THR A 94 -0.16 8.78 -1.85
N ASP A 95 0.91 8.58 -2.61
CA ASP A 95 2.17 9.33 -2.59
C ASP A 95 2.47 9.67 -4.05
N SER A 96 2.13 10.89 -4.47
CA SER A 96 2.12 11.25 -5.91
C SER A 96 3.50 11.46 -6.50
N ASP A 97 4.51 11.78 -5.68
CA ASP A 97 5.88 12.06 -6.13
C ASP A 97 6.95 11.10 -5.58
N ASP A 98 6.52 10.07 -4.86
CA ASP A 98 7.35 8.98 -4.31
C ASP A 98 8.36 9.46 -3.25
N ASP A 99 8.02 10.49 -2.45
CA ASP A 99 8.89 11.05 -1.42
C ASP A 99 8.72 10.42 -0.02
N GLY A 100 7.66 9.62 0.15
CA GLY A 100 7.32 8.91 1.38
C GLY A 100 6.43 9.69 2.35
N TYR A 101 5.86 10.82 1.94
CA TYR A 101 4.81 11.57 2.63
C TYR A 101 3.49 11.46 1.87
N GLY A 102 2.37 11.42 2.59
CA GLY A 102 1.09 11.05 1.97
C GLY A 102 0.27 12.26 1.53
N ASP A 103 -0.37 12.16 0.37
CA ASP A 103 -1.11 13.26 -0.27
C ASP A 103 -2.35 13.74 0.51
N ASP A 104 -2.92 12.96 1.44
CA ASP A 104 -4.10 13.40 2.20
C ASP A 104 -3.67 14.44 3.24
N PRO A 105 -4.11 15.71 3.13
CA PRO A 105 -3.73 16.77 4.08
C PRO A 105 -4.28 16.55 5.49
N ASN A 106 -5.22 15.63 5.68
CA ASN A 106 -5.77 15.26 7.00
C ASN A 106 -5.15 13.97 7.54
N GLY A 107 -4.26 13.32 6.79
CA GLY A 107 -3.59 12.11 7.19
C GLY A 107 -2.41 12.35 8.11
N ASN A 108 -1.78 11.27 8.55
CA ASN A 108 -0.51 11.34 9.25
C ASN A 108 0.59 11.73 8.27
N GLN A 109 1.52 12.60 8.71
CA GLN A 109 2.64 13.07 7.89
C GLN A 109 2.20 13.49 6.48
N PRO A 110 1.24 14.42 6.39
CA PRO A 110 0.72 14.87 5.10
C PRO A 110 1.82 15.60 4.33
N ASP A 111 1.83 15.40 3.02
CA ASP A 111 2.68 16.12 2.10
C ASP A 111 2.08 17.49 1.77
N ALA A 112 2.81 18.56 2.08
CA ALA A 112 2.46 19.93 1.72
C ALA A 112 2.67 20.23 0.23
N PHE A 113 3.51 19.48 -0.48
CA PHE A 113 3.82 19.64 -1.89
C PHE A 113 3.72 18.32 -2.69
N PRO A 114 2.49 17.78 -2.94
CA PRO A 114 2.23 16.47 -3.58
C PRO A 114 2.76 16.22 -5.02
N ASN A 115 3.60 17.11 -5.56
CA ASN A 115 4.17 16.99 -6.90
C ASN A 115 5.65 17.43 -6.91
N GLU A 116 6.27 17.64 -5.75
CA GLU A 116 7.65 18.07 -5.61
C GLU A 116 8.40 17.13 -4.64
N PRO A 117 9.08 16.08 -5.16
CA PRO A 117 9.63 14.99 -4.33
C PRO A 117 10.78 15.40 -3.42
N THR A 118 11.15 16.68 -3.42
CA THR A 118 12.18 17.23 -2.54
C THR A 118 11.60 18.07 -1.41
N GLN A 119 10.29 18.29 -1.34
CA GLN A 119 9.62 19.09 -0.32
C GLN A 119 8.35 18.40 0.18
N TRP A 120 8.22 18.24 1.50
CA TRP A 120 7.02 17.62 2.11
C TRP A 120 6.38 18.47 3.21
N ALA A 121 7.05 19.52 3.68
CA ALA A 121 6.63 20.30 4.84
C ALA A 121 6.70 21.80 4.55
N ASP A 122 5.68 22.53 5.01
CA ASP A 122 5.54 23.98 4.93
C ASP A 122 5.03 24.46 6.31
N SER A 123 5.96 24.72 7.22
CA SER A 123 5.64 24.91 8.64
C SER A 123 4.87 26.19 8.92
N ASP A 124 4.99 27.22 8.08
CA ASP A 124 4.34 28.52 8.26
C ASP A 124 3.29 28.85 7.19
N GLY A 125 3.19 28.04 6.14
CA GLY A 125 2.12 28.09 5.14
C GLY A 125 2.38 29.13 4.04
N ASP A 126 3.63 29.44 3.74
CA ASP A 126 4.02 30.45 2.76
C ASP A 126 4.20 29.90 1.34
N GLY A 127 4.18 28.58 1.19
CA GLY A 127 4.33 27.87 -0.07
C GLY A 127 5.77 27.61 -0.50
N TYR A 128 6.74 27.79 0.40
CA TYR A 128 8.13 27.35 0.26
C TYR A 128 8.41 26.20 1.23
N GLY A 129 9.21 25.23 0.80
CA GLY A 129 9.33 23.99 1.56
C GLY A 129 10.45 24.00 2.60
N ASP A 130 10.19 23.46 3.79
CA ASP A 130 11.10 23.46 4.93
C ASP A 130 12.42 22.68 4.67
N ASN A 131 12.44 21.79 3.67
CA ASN A 131 13.64 21.03 3.35
C ASN A 131 14.65 21.92 2.62
N ILE A 132 15.66 22.39 3.35
CA ILE A 132 16.78 23.20 2.84
C ILE A 132 17.50 22.57 1.63
N GLY A 133 17.45 21.25 1.49
CA GLY A 133 18.04 20.53 0.37
C GLY A 133 17.17 20.44 -0.88
N GLY A 134 15.90 20.85 -0.81
CA GLY A 134 14.93 20.72 -1.89
C GLY A 134 14.78 21.96 -2.77
N GLU A 135 13.90 21.84 -3.76
CA GLU A 135 13.52 22.92 -4.66
C GLU A 135 12.70 23.97 -3.90
N ASN A 136 12.93 25.26 -4.18
CA ASN A 136 12.25 26.39 -3.52
C ASN A 136 12.23 26.28 -1.99
N ALA A 137 13.37 25.96 -1.38
CA ALA A 137 13.46 25.82 0.06
C ALA A 137 13.24 27.14 0.81
N ASP A 138 12.56 27.04 1.95
CA ASP A 138 12.35 28.11 2.91
C ASP A 138 13.53 28.21 3.90
N LEU A 139 14.23 29.35 3.88
CA LEU A 139 15.32 29.64 4.82
C LEU A 139 14.83 30.12 6.20
N PHE A 140 13.55 30.45 6.35
CA PHE A 140 12.90 30.86 7.59
C PHE A 140 11.59 30.09 7.89
N PRO A 141 11.64 28.76 8.19
CA PRO A 141 10.49 27.84 8.37
C PRO A 141 9.43 28.17 9.43
N ASN A 142 9.46 29.35 10.04
CA ASN A 142 8.52 29.76 11.08
C ASN A 142 8.06 31.21 10.87
N ASN A 143 8.30 31.78 9.68
CA ASN A 143 8.01 33.16 9.35
C ASN A 143 7.55 33.30 7.90
N ALA A 144 6.24 33.15 7.69
CA ALA A 144 5.60 33.18 6.37
C ALA A 144 5.78 34.47 5.54
N ASP A 145 6.40 35.51 6.11
CA ASP A 145 6.74 36.74 5.40
C ASP A 145 8.16 36.69 4.78
N GLN A 146 8.97 35.66 5.05
CA GLN A 146 10.37 35.56 4.65
C GLN A 146 10.71 34.13 4.22
N TRP A 147 11.24 33.95 3.01
CA TRP A 147 11.64 32.61 2.52
C TRP A 147 13.07 32.53 1.98
N SER A 148 13.72 33.67 1.70
CA SER A 148 15.04 33.72 1.06
C SER A 148 15.93 34.82 1.62
N ASP A 149 17.22 34.57 1.84
CA ASP A 149 18.20 35.54 2.35
C ASP A 149 19.30 35.78 1.32
N ALA A 150 19.10 36.79 0.47
CA ALA A 150 19.98 37.04 -0.68
C ALA A 150 21.30 37.73 -0.30
N ASP A 151 21.32 38.54 0.78
CA ASP A 151 22.47 39.32 1.20
C ASP A 151 23.11 38.85 2.51
N GLY A 152 22.56 37.82 3.15
CA GLY A 152 23.10 37.14 4.31
C GLY A 152 22.92 37.93 5.60
N ASP A 153 21.93 38.82 5.66
CA ASP A 153 21.69 39.69 6.81
C ASP A 153 20.74 39.08 7.85
N GLY A 154 20.17 37.90 7.54
CA GLY A 154 19.23 37.17 8.40
C GLY A 154 17.77 37.61 8.25
N TYR A 155 17.44 38.35 7.19
CA TYR A 155 16.08 38.71 6.80
C TYR A 155 15.87 38.45 5.30
N GLY A 156 14.61 38.18 4.92
CA GLY A 156 14.24 37.79 3.57
C GLY A 156 12.92 38.36 3.11
#